data_AF-A0A8R7P7M1-F1
#
_entry.id   AF-A0A8R7P7M1-F1
#
_cell.length_a   1.000
_cell.length_b   1.000
_cell.length_c   1.000
_cell.angle_alpha   90.00
_cell.angle_beta   90.00
_cell.angle_gamma   90.00
#
_symmetry.space_group_name_H-M   'P 1'
#
loop_
_entity.id
_entity.type
_entity.pdbx_description
1 polymer ?
#
loop_
_entity_poly.entity_id
_entity_poly.type
_entity_poly.pdbx_seq_one_letter_code
_entity_poly.pdbx_strand_id
1 'polypeptide(L)'
;MTVIDILTRVDAICQKYDKYDAEKLNGANVAGEDPFARLYGSVDAEISQCVEKAEAARQEKNRATVVALNAEIRRAKAKLLEEDLPKLQRLALKKMETLMMSTLRGLKNQINFVRNMRCVE
;
A
#
# COMPACT_ATOMS: atom_id res chain seq x y z
N MET A 1 39.70 -14.86 16.79
CA MET A 1 38.81 -14.26 15.79
C MET A 1 39.12 -12.78 15.76
N THR A 2 39.79 -12.33 14.70
CA THR A 2 40.20 -10.93 14.53
C THR A 2 39.04 -10.11 13.99
N VAL A 3 39.10 -8.79 14.11
CA VAL A 3 38.09 -7.88 13.52
C VAL A 3 37.97 -8.08 12.01
N ILE A 4 39.07 -8.41 11.34
CA ILE A 4 39.11 -8.71 9.91
C ILE A 4 38.31 -9.98 9.58
N ASP A 5 38.42 -11.02 10.42
CA ASP A 5 37.63 -12.25 10.26
C ASP A 5 36.13 -12.00 10.47
N ILE A 6 35.76 -11.05 11.33
CA ILE A 6 34.36 -10.68 11.56
C ILE A 6 33.82 -9.92 10.34
N LEU A 7 34.56 -8.92 9.85
CA LEU A 7 34.13 -8.10 8.71
C LEU A 7 33.97 -8.92 7.43
N THR A 8 34.91 -9.80 7.13
CA THR A 8 34.83 -10.70 5.96
C THR A 8 33.68 -11.69 6.04
N ARG A 9 33.39 -12.20 7.25
CA ARG A 9 32.22 -13.07 7.47
C ARG A 9 30.89 -12.32 7.35
N VAL A 10 30.83 -11.09 7.87
CA VAL A 10 29.66 -10.22 7.73
C VAL A 10 29.42 -9.88 6.27
N ASP A 11 30.45 -9.53 5.52
CA ASP A 11 30.36 -9.23 4.08
C ASP A 11 29.86 -10.45 3.28
N ALA A 12 30.40 -11.64 3.55
CA ALA A 12 29.93 -12.88 2.94
C ALA A 12 28.47 -13.24 3.30
N ILE A 13 28.01 -12.84 4.50
CA ILE A 13 26.60 -12.99 4.90
C ILE A 13 25.74 -11.98 4.13
N CYS A 14 26.13 -10.71 4.09
CA CYS A 14 25.43 -9.68 3.33
C CYS A 14 25.26 -10.11 1.85
N GLN A 15 26.33 -10.54 1.19
CA GLN A 15 26.30 -11.01 -0.20
C GLN A 15 25.39 -12.24 -0.43
N LYS A 16 25.28 -13.15 0.55
CA LYS A 16 24.37 -14.31 0.44
C LYS A 16 22.89 -13.91 0.48
N TYR A 17 22.58 -12.82 1.19
CA TYR A 17 21.21 -12.33 1.39
C TYR A 17 20.87 -11.10 0.53
N ASP A 18 21.82 -10.57 -0.24
CA ASP A 18 21.63 -9.47 -1.21
C ASP A 18 20.43 -9.70 -2.15
N LYS A 19 20.13 -10.95 -2.49
CA LYS A 19 18.98 -11.34 -3.33
C LYS A 19 17.61 -11.08 -2.68
N TYR A 20 17.58 -10.83 -1.38
CA TYR A 20 16.38 -10.49 -0.62
C TYR A 20 16.34 -9.01 -0.24
N ASP A 21 17.34 -8.23 -0.64
CA ASP A 21 17.36 -6.80 -0.39
C ASP A 21 16.29 -6.11 -1.25
N ALA A 22 15.23 -5.67 -0.58
CA ALA A 22 14.09 -5.01 -1.20
C ALA A 22 14.49 -3.72 -1.91
N GLU A 23 15.52 -2.99 -1.44
CA GLU A 23 16.00 -1.77 -2.09
C GLU A 23 16.66 -2.08 -3.43
N LYS A 24 17.43 -3.17 -3.50
CA LYS A 24 18.10 -3.65 -4.72
C LYS A 24 17.12 -4.25 -5.75
N LEU A 25 16.07 -4.93 -5.27
CA LEU A 25 14.99 -5.46 -6.11
C LEU A 25 14.08 -4.36 -6.69
N ASN A 26 13.89 -3.27 -5.95
CA ASN A 26 13.10 -2.12 -6.42
C ASN A 26 13.85 -1.26 -7.46
N GLY A 27 15.20 -1.23 -7.43
CA GLY A 27 16.01 -0.44 -8.36
C GLY A 27 16.19 -1.06 -9.76
N ALA A 28 15.97 -2.37 -9.91
CA ALA A 28 16.17 -3.10 -11.16
C ALA A 28 14.84 -3.64 -11.72
N ASN A 29 14.00 -2.74 -12.23
CA ASN A 29 13.02 -3.06 -13.28
C ASN A 29 11.87 -4.06 -12.98
N VAL A 30 11.57 -4.41 -11.73
CA VAL A 30 10.40 -5.27 -11.40
C VAL A 30 9.08 -4.48 -11.34
N ALA A 31 9.14 -3.15 -11.24
CA ALA A 31 7.96 -2.29 -11.20
C ALA A 31 7.12 -2.30 -12.50
N GLY A 32 7.65 -2.83 -13.61
CA GLY A 32 6.97 -2.90 -14.90
C GLY A 32 6.24 -4.22 -15.22
N GLU A 33 6.61 -5.35 -14.59
CA GLU A 33 6.15 -6.68 -15.01
C GLU A 33 5.25 -7.42 -14.01
N ASP A 34 5.18 -7.01 -12.74
CA ASP A 34 4.28 -7.65 -11.78
C ASP A 34 2.88 -7.00 -11.74
N PRO A 35 1.82 -7.70 -12.21
CA PRO A 35 0.47 -7.17 -12.17
C PRO A 35 -0.01 -6.86 -10.75
N PHE A 36 0.54 -7.53 -9.74
CA PHE A 36 0.23 -7.24 -8.34
C PHE A 36 0.84 -5.91 -7.91
N ALA A 37 2.15 -5.72 -8.09
CA ALA A 37 2.85 -4.50 -7.68
C ALA A 37 2.26 -3.25 -8.32
N ARG A 38 1.90 -3.34 -9.62
CA ARG A 38 1.23 -2.24 -10.34
C ARG A 38 -0.14 -1.90 -9.75
N LEU A 39 -0.97 -2.92 -9.48
CA LEU A 39 -2.29 -2.70 -8.90
C LEU A 39 -2.18 -2.19 -7.46
N TYR A 40 -1.22 -2.70 -6.69
CA TYR A 40 -0.95 -2.27 -5.33
C TYR A 40 -0.53 -0.79 -5.29
N GLY A 41 0.41 -0.37 -6.14
CA GLY A 41 0.81 1.04 -6.24
C GLY A 41 -0.34 1.96 -6.65
N SER A 42 -1.21 1.52 -7.56
CA SER A 42 -2.42 2.27 -7.92
C SER A 42 -3.38 2.41 -6.73
N VAL A 43 -3.59 1.34 -5.97
CA VAL A 43 -4.45 1.34 -4.78
C VAL A 43 -3.87 2.24 -3.68
N ASP A 44 -2.56 2.18 -3.45
CA ASP A 44 -1.86 2.99 -2.46
C ASP A 44 -1.92 4.50 -2.79
N ALA A 45 -1.77 4.85 -4.06
CA ALA A 45 -1.97 6.22 -4.55
C ALA A 45 -3.43 6.69 -4.39
N GLU A 46 -4.42 5.85 -4.73
CA GLU A 46 -5.84 6.19 -4.54
C GLU A 46 -6.20 6.37 -3.06
N ILE A 47 -5.63 5.56 -2.16
CA ILE A 47 -5.81 5.71 -0.70
C ILE A 47 -5.18 7.02 -0.22
N SER A 48 -3.96 7.33 -0.66
CA SER A 48 -3.25 8.56 -0.29
C SER A 48 -4.05 9.80 -0.70
N GLN A 49 -4.57 9.82 -1.93
CA GLN A 49 -5.45 10.89 -2.41
C GLN A 49 -6.76 10.98 -1.59
N CYS A 50 -7.34 9.84 -1.20
CA CYS A 50 -8.54 9.84 -0.35
C CYS A 50 -8.25 10.44 1.04
N VAL A 51 -7.08 10.16 1.61
CA VAL A 51 -6.64 10.73 2.89
C VAL A 51 -6.47 12.25 2.78
N GLU A 52 -5.77 12.72 1.74
CA GLU A 52 -5.61 14.16 1.48
C GLU A 52 -6.96 14.86 1.31
N LYS A 53 -7.89 14.27 0.55
CA LYS A 53 -9.25 14.82 0.38
C LYS A 53 -10.05 14.82 1.68
N ALA A 54 -9.88 13.81 2.54
CA ALA A 54 -10.52 13.76 3.84
C ALA A 54 -9.96 14.85 4.79
N GLU A 55 -8.66 15.11 4.73
CA GLU A 55 -8.03 16.20 5.46
C GLU A 55 -8.49 17.57 4.95
N ALA A 56 -8.58 17.76 3.64
CA ALA A 56 -9.15 18.95 3.03
C ALA A 56 -10.60 19.16 3.49
N ALA A 57 -11.45 18.14 3.36
CA ALA A 57 -12.85 18.19 3.80
C ALA A 57 -13.00 18.52 5.29
N ARG A 58 -12.03 18.15 6.14
CA ARG A 58 -12.01 18.49 7.56
C ARG A 58 -11.68 19.97 7.82
N GLN A 59 -10.84 20.58 7.00
CA GLN A 59 -10.42 21.98 7.12
C GLN A 59 -11.38 22.95 6.41
N GLU A 60 -12.15 22.45 5.44
CA GLU A 60 -13.10 23.22 4.66
C GLU A 60 -14.31 23.69 5.50
N LYS A 61 -14.66 24.97 5.34
CA LYS A 61 -15.82 25.59 6.00
C LYS A 61 -17.07 25.61 5.11
N ASN A 62 -16.90 25.45 3.81
CA ASN A 62 -18.01 25.47 2.86
C ASN A 62 -18.69 24.09 2.82
N ARG A 63 -19.93 24.04 3.32
CA ARG A 63 -20.74 22.81 3.39
C ARG A 63 -20.94 22.14 2.02
N ALA A 64 -21.09 22.91 0.95
CA ALA A 64 -21.26 22.33 -0.39
C ALA A 64 -19.98 21.62 -0.86
N THR A 65 -18.82 22.24 -0.62
CA THR A 65 -17.50 21.65 -0.95
C THR A 65 -17.24 20.39 -0.13
N VAL A 66 -17.55 20.40 1.16
CA VAL A 66 -17.42 19.23 2.04
C VAL A 66 -18.30 18.07 1.56
N VAL A 67 -19.53 18.34 1.14
CA VAL A 67 -20.43 17.30 0.60
C VAL A 67 -19.91 16.72 -0.71
N ALA A 68 -19.36 17.55 -1.60
CA ALA A 68 -18.76 17.08 -2.85
C ALA A 68 -17.54 16.19 -2.60
N LEU A 69 -16.60 16.64 -1.75
CA LEU A 69 -15.42 15.86 -1.37
C LEU A 69 -15.79 14.53 -0.71
N ASN A 70 -16.77 14.53 0.20
CA ASN A 70 -17.26 13.32 0.84
C ASN A 70 -17.94 12.35 -0.14
N ALA A 71 -18.65 12.86 -1.15
CA ALA A 71 -19.22 12.03 -2.21
C ALA A 71 -18.14 11.36 -3.07
N GLU A 72 -17.06 12.08 -3.38
CA GLU A 72 -15.90 11.51 -4.08
C GLU A 72 -15.19 10.44 -3.25
N ILE A 73 -14.94 10.70 -1.96
CA ILE A 73 -14.33 9.73 -1.04
C ILE A 73 -15.18 8.46 -0.97
N ARG A 74 -16.52 8.58 -0.93
CA ARG A 74 -17.43 7.43 -0.92
C ARG A 74 -17.35 6.61 -2.21
N ARG A 75 -17.28 7.26 -3.38
CA ARG A 75 -17.16 6.58 -4.69
C ARG A 75 -15.83 5.85 -4.83
N ALA A 76 -14.72 6.53 -4.52
CA ALA A 76 -13.39 5.93 -4.55
C ALA A 76 -13.29 4.74 -3.60
N LYS A 77 -13.85 4.87 -2.38
CA LYS A 77 -13.94 3.77 -1.42
C LYS A 77 -14.72 2.56 -1.95
N ALA A 78 -15.86 2.77 -2.60
CA ALA A 78 -16.66 1.66 -3.14
C ALA A 78 -15.86 0.88 -4.19
N LYS A 79 -15.22 1.59 -5.13
CA LYS A 79 -14.34 1.00 -6.13
C LYS A 79 -13.19 0.19 -5.50
N LEU A 80 -12.48 0.77 -4.51
CA LEU A 80 -11.38 0.09 -3.82
C LEU A 80 -11.81 -1.20 -3.10
N LEU A 81 -12.99 -1.20 -2.47
CA LEU A 81 -13.52 -2.34 -1.73
C LEU A 81 -14.09 -3.44 -2.63
N GLU A 82 -14.82 -3.07 -3.67
CA GLU A 82 -15.60 -3.99 -4.50
C GLU A 82 -14.79 -4.52 -5.69
N GLU A 83 -13.84 -3.74 -6.21
CA GLU A 83 -13.06 -4.12 -7.38
C GLU A 83 -11.60 -4.41 -7.07
N ASP A 84 -10.89 -3.45 -6.49
CA ASP A 84 -9.42 -3.50 -6.47
C ASP A 84 -8.88 -4.42 -5.37
N LEU A 85 -9.51 -4.44 -4.20
CA LEU A 85 -9.16 -5.38 -3.13
C LEU A 85 -9.38 -6.85 -3.52
N PRO A 86 -10.52 -7.26 -4.11
CA PRO A 86 -10.70 -8.64 -4.57
C PRO A 86 -9.71 -9.04 -5.67
N LYS A 87 -9.36 -8.12 -6.58
CA LYS A 87 -8.33 -8.37 -7.61
C LYS A 87 -6.96 -8.58 -6.97
N LEU A 88 -6.57 -7.74 -6.02
CA LEU A 88 -5.32 -7.92 -5.26
C LEU A 88 -5.32 -9.24 -4.46
N GLN A 89 -6.43 -9.61 -3.82
CA GLN A 89 -6.55 -10.88 -3.11
C GLN A 89 -6.37 -12.08 -4.05
N ARG A 90 -6.97 -12.06 -5.25
CA ARG A 90 -6.81 -13.13 -6.24
C ARG A 90 -5.37 -13.23 -6.74
N LEU A 91 -4.73 -12.10 -7.03
CA LEU A 91 -3.33 -12.06 -7.48
C LEU A 91 -2.37 -12.56 -6.40
N ALA A 92 -2.63 -12.21 -5.14
CA ALA A 92 -1.84 -12.65 -4.00
C ALA A 92 -2.02 -14.15 -3.68
N LEU A 93 -3.23 -14.69 -3.80
CA LEU A 93 -3.48 -16.13 -3.70
C LEU A 93 -2.75 -16.90 -4.81
N LYS A 94 -2.71 -16.34 -6.03
CA LYS A 94 -2.01 -16.95 -7.17
C LYS A 94 -0.48 -16.96 -6.98
N LYS A 95 0.07 -15.98 -6.25
CA LYS A 95 1.50 -15.89 -5.92
C LYS A 95 1.93 -16.67 -4.67
N MET A 96 1.01 -17.34 -3.95
CA MET A 96 1.30 -18.21 -2.80
C MET A 96 2.19 -17.54 -1.73
N GLU A 97 1.95 -16.26 -1.41
CA GLU A 97 2.78 -15.52 -0.46
C GLU A 97 1.95 -15.09 0.76
N THR A 98 2.13 -15.78 1.90
CA THR A 98 1.39 -15.55 3.15
C THR A 98 1.61 -14.14 3.71
N LEU A 99 2.78 -13.54 3.45
CA LEU A 99 3.11 -12.15 3.79
C LEU A 99 2.19 -11.15 3.06
N MET A 100 1.82 -11.45 1.82
CA MET A 100 0.93 -10.60 1.03
C MET A 100 -0.49 -10.56 1.61
N MET A 101 -0.96 -11.68 2.16
CA MET A 101 -2.27 -11.76 2.80
C MET A 101 -2.35 -10.91 4.08
N SER A 102 -1.27 -10.81 4.87
CA SER A 102 -1.21 -9.87 6.00
C SER A 102 -1.25 -8.42 5.55
N THR A 103 -0.53 -8.06 4.49
CA THR A 103 -0.53 -6.68 3.95
C THR A 103 -1.90 -6.29 3.42
N LEU A 104 -2.62 -7.20 2.75
CA LEU A 104 -4.00 -6.95 2.29
C LEU A 104 -5.00 -6.76 3.43
N ARG A 105 -4.80 -7.44 4.57
CA ARG A 105 -5.58 -7.17 5.79
C ARG A 105 -5.28 -5.78 6.34
N GLY A 106 -4.02 -5.34 6.31
CA GLY A 106 -3.62 -3.98 6.66
C GLY A 106 -4.30 -2.92 5.80
N LEU A 107 -4.32 -3.10 4.47
CA LEU A 107 -5.03 -2.23 3.53
C LEU A 107 -6.53 -2.18 3.80
N LYS A 108 -7.18 -3.33 4.05
CA LYS A 108 -8.59 -3.38 4.46
C LYS A 108 -8.83 -2.57 5.73
N ASN A 109 -7.94 -2.67 6.71
CA ASN A 109 -8.04 -1.92 7.95
C ASN A 109 -7.81 -0.42 7.75
N GLN A 110 -6.88 -0.01 6.88
CA GLN A 110 -6.70 1.40 6.51
C GLN A 110 -7.91 1.97 5.77
N ILE A 111 -8.47 1.24 4.81
CA ILE A 111 -9.71 1.64 4.11
C ILE A 111 -10.89 1.76 5.11
N ASN A 112 -10.95 0.87 6.10
CA ASN A 112 -11.91 0.96 7.20
C ASN A 112 -11.58 2.06 8.23
N PHE A 113 -10.32 2.46 8.37
CA PHE A 113 -9.93 3.61 9.18
C PHE A 113 -10.37 4.92 8.52
N VAL A 114 -10.19 5.04 7.20
CA VAL A 114 -10.73 6.14 6.38
C VAL A 114 -12.26 6.22 6.51
N ARG A 115 -12.97 5.08 6.65
CA ARG A 115 -14.41 5.05 6.96
C ARG A 115 -14.76 5.71 8.30
N ASN A 116 -13.94 5.55 9.34
CA ASN A 116 -14.19 6.08 10.68
C ASN A 116 -13.62 7.49 10.89
N MET A 117 -12.84 8.02 9.94
CA MET A 117 -12.13 9.30 10.13
C MET A 117 -13.01 10.56 10.03
N ARG A 118 -14.31 10.39 9.73
CA ARG A 118 -15.46 11.30 9.95
C ARG A 118 -16.37 11.31 8.72
N CYS A 119 -17.41 10.47 8.75
CA CYS A 119 -18.70 11.01 8.36
C CYS A 119 -19.17 11.85 9.56
N VAL A 120 -18.77 13.13 9.61
CA VAL A 120 -19.52 14.12 10.39
C VAL A 120 -20.80 14.33 9.59
N GLU A 121 -21.88 13.74 10.09
CA GLU A 121 -23.23 14.24 9.79
C GLU A 121 -23.40 15.66 10.33
#